data_AF-A0A6J1U5S9-F1
#
_entry.id   AF-A0A6J1U5S9-F1
#
_cell.length_a   1.000
_cell.length_b   1.000
_cell.length_c   1.000
_cell.angle_alpha   90.00
_cell.angle_beta   90.00
_cell.angle_gamma   90.00
#
_symmetry.space_group_name_H-M   'P 1'
#
loop_
_entity.id
_entity.type
_entity.pdbx_description
1 polymer ?
#
loop_
_entity_poly.entity_id
_entity_poly.type
_entity_poly.pdbx_seq_one_letter_code
_entity_poly.pdbx_strand_id
1 'polypeptide(L)'
;MCLLDLIPEIKLKYPEIHSVQSQTIPKAISNDQECQRALNPEEVLFSTLGFNIIRQPSSLESAGIGVFVAKGFVPEGTVVSMYPGTVYENHEPIFFQSIGNPFIFRCIDGVLIDGNNRGISKAIYRSCSKRDQIGPLKMCDVFWLTTAMHNPLAVGQYVNNCSSEKEANVCYQELNIPKCFPVEFKQYLPNINYSHEIERPLRCVVLVALRNIGPGEELFSNYYTVIS
;
A
#
# COMPACT_ATOMS: atom_id res chain seq x y z
N MET A 1 -19.77 15.07 4.02
CA MET A 1 -18.83 16.20 4.03
C MET A 1 -17.41 15.70 3.75
N CYS A 2 -16.69 16.27 2.76
CA CYS A 2 -15.38 15.75 2.33
C CYS A 2 -14.35 16.14 3.39
N LEU A 3 -13.43 15.25 3.76
CA LEU A 3 -12.39 15.56 4.76
C LEU A 3 -11.56 16.81 4.37
N LEU A 4 -11.47 17.08 3.05
CA LEU A 4 -10.81 18.24 2.45
C LEU A 4 -11.60 19.55 2.57
N ASP A 5 -12.91 19.49 2.82
CA ASP A 5 -13.74 20.67 3.08
C ASP A 5 -13.75 21.07 4.56
N LEU A 6 -13.26 20.19 5.43
CA LEU A 6 -13.14 20.43 6.87
C LEU A 6 -11.81 21.09 7.27
N ILE A 7 -10.80 21.12 6.38
CA ILE A 7 -9.46 21.65 6.69
C ILE A 7 -8.96 22.49 5.49
N PRO A 8 -9.32 23.79 5.43
CA PRO A 8 -8.89 24.71 4.38
C PRO A 8 -7.37 24.79 4.22
N GLU A 9 -6.61 24.50 5.29
CA GLU A 9 -5.14 24.51 5.25
C GLU A 9 -4.57 23.46 4.30
N ILE A 10 -5.25 22.33 4.07
CA ILE A 10 -4.76 21.28 3.15
C ILE A 10 -4.80 21.76 1.70
N LYS A 11 -5.86 22.51 1.32
CA LYS A 11 -6.01 23.10 -0.02
C LYS A 11 -4.92 24.12 -0.34
N LEU A 12 -4.50 24.89 0.67
CA LEU A 12 -3.40 25.86 0.56
C LEU A 12 -2.02 25.20 0.55
N LYS A 13 -1.85 24.05 1.23
CA LYS A 13 -0.56 23.40 1.46
C LYS A 13 -0.14 22.43 0.34
N TYR A 14 -1.10 21.91 -0.44
CA TYR A 14 -0.83 20.98 -1.55
C TYR A 14 -1.54 21.43 -2.85
N PRO A 15 -1.12 22.54 -3.48
CA PRO A 15 -1.77 23.09 -4.67
C PRO A 15 -1.76 22.12 -5.86
N GLU A 16 -0.76 21.24 -5.93
CA GLU A 16 -0.60 20.20 -6.97
C GLU A 16 -1.72 19.15 -6.95
N ILE A 17 -2.36 18.92 -5.79
CA ILE A 17 -3.47 17.96 -5.67
C ILE A 17 -4.74 18.52 -6.34
N HIS A 18 -4.87 19.84 -6.41
CA HIS A 18 -6.02 20.51 -7.03
C HIS A 18 -5.92 20.54 -8.56
N SER A 19 -4.72 20.60 -9.13
CA SER A 19 -4.52 20.63 -10.59
C SER A 19 -4.93 19.31 -11.25
N VAL A 20 -4.71 18.18 -10.55
CA VAL A 20 -5.13 16.84 -10.99
C VAL A 20 -6.66 16.66 -10.92
N GLN A 21 -7.34 17.24 -9.92
CA GLN A 21 -8.81 17.18 -9.83
C GLN A 21 -9.53 18.10 -10.83
N SER A 22 -8.88 19.19 -11.25
CA SER A 22 -9.49 20.20 -12.13
C SER A 22 -9.54 19.78 -13.61
N GLN A 23 -8.82 18.72 -14.00
CA GLN A 23 -8.72 18.28 -15.40
C GLN A 23 -9.74 17.20 -15.81
N THR A 24 -10.55 16.66 -14.89
CA THR A 24 -11.41 15.48 -15.18
C THR A 24 -12.91 15.69 -14.92
N ILE A 25 -13.42 16.92 -14.79
CA ILE A 25 -14.86 17.16 -14.59
C ILE A 25 -15.43 17.97 -15.77
N PRO A 26 -16.23 17.36 -16.67
CA PRO A 26 -17.05 18.10 -17.60
C PRO A 26 -18.08 18.91 -16.80
N LYS A 27 -18.08 20.23 -17.00
CA LYS A 27 -19.04 21.17 -16.40
C LYS A 27 -20.47 20.77 -16.78
N ALA A 28 -21.25 20.27 -15.83
CA ALA A 28 -22.71 20.27 -15.89
C ALA A 28 -23.26 20.79 -14.55
N ILE A 29 -24.17 21.74 -14.66
CA ILE A 29 -24.70 22.58 -13.59
C ILE A 29 -25.90 21.89 -12.92
N SER A 30 -25.99 22.08 -11.60
CA SER A 30 -27.15 21.99 -10.69
C SER A 30 -27.89 20.65 -10.50
N ASN A 31 -27.75 20.06 -9.31
CA ASN A 31 -28.83 20.01 -8.31
C ASN A 31 -28.34 19.41 -6.97
N ASP A 32 -28.66 20.09 -5.88
CA ASP A 32 -28.29 19.81 -4.48
C ASP A 32 -28.94 18.54 -3.90
N GLN A 33 -28.55 17.35 -4.37
CA GLN A 33 -29.02 16.07 -3.79
C GLN A 33 -28.00 14.90 -3.76
N GLU A 34 -26.71 15.11 -4.00
CA GLU A 34 -25.72 14.04 -3.78
C GLU A 34 -25.08 14.14 -2.38
N CYS A 35 -25.77 13.50 -1.41
CA CYS A 35 -25.10 12.89 -0.27
C CYS A 35 -23.96 12.02 -0.78
N GLN A 36 -22.75 12.58 -0.72
CA GLN A 36 -21.45 11.95 -0.93
C GLN A 36 -21.48 10.43 -1.07
N ARG A 37 -21.55 9.95 -2.31
CA ARG A 37 -21.17 8.57 -2.59
C ARG A 37 -19.70 8.43 -2.20
N ALA A 38 -19.42 7.58 -1.21
CA ALA A 38 -18.05 7.16 -0.95
C ALA A 38 -17.52 6.56 -2.25
N LEU A 39 -16.50 7.20 -2.83
CA LEU A 39 -15.89 6.73 -4.07
C LEU A 39 -15.28 5.35 -3.80
N ASN A 40 -15.55 4.39 -4.70
CA ASN A 40 -14.96 3.06 -4.61
C ASN A 40 -13.42 3.19 -4.76
N PRO A 41 -12.61 2.68 -3.81
CA PRO A 41 -11.15 2.78 -3.88
C PRO A 41 -10.56 2.27 -5.21
N GLU A 42 -11.15 1.23 -5.80
CA GLU A 42 -10.75 0.73 -7.13
C GLU A 42 -11.05 1.74 -8.24
N GLU A 43 -12.18 2.45 -8.18
CA GLU A 43 -12.49 3.47 -9.19
C GLU A 43 -11.56 4.67 -9.07
N VAL A 44 -11.20 5.04 -7.82
CA VAL A 44 -10.22 6.10 -7.55
C VAL A 44 -8.85 5.71 -8.09
N LEU A 45 -8.39 4.49 -7.82
CA LEU A 45 -7.11 3.99 -8.33
C LEU A 45 -7.08 4.05 -9.86
N PHE A 46 -8.09 3.49 -10.53
CA PHE A 46 -8.18 3.51 -12.00
C PHE A 46 -8.20 4.92 -12.57
N SER A 47 -9.01 5.81 -11.98
CA SER A 47 -9.14 7.19 -12.46
C SER A 47 -7.87 8.02 -12.25
N THR A 48 -7.07 7.66 -11.25
CA THR A 48 -5.85 8.40 -10.89
C THR A 48 -4.60 7.86 -11.60
N LEU A 49 -4.43 6.55 -11.62
CA LEU A 49 -3.22 5.89 -12.15
C LEU A 49 -3.43 5.16 -13.48
N GLY A 50 -4.68 5.05 -13.96
CA GLY A 50 -4.99 4.41 -15.24
C GLY A 50 -5.04 2.87 -15.20
N PHE A 51 -4.93 2.25 -14.02
CA PHE A 51 -5.01 0.80 -13.86
C PHE A 51 -5.70 0.38 -12.55
N ASN A 52 -6.15 -0.87 -12.50
CA ASN A 52 -6.61 -1.55 -11.28
C ASN A 52 -5.92 -2.88 -11.10
N ILE A 53 -5.73 -3.26 -9.85
CA ILE A 53 -5.20 -4.56 -9.48
C ILE A 53 -6.20 -5.37 -8.65
N ILE A 54 -6.16 -6.70 -8.77
CA ILE A 54 -7.00 -7.60 -7.98
C ILE A 54 -6.16 -8.75 -7.42
N ARG A 55 -6.67 -9.34 -6.33
CA ARG A 55 -6.18 -10.62 -5.82
C ARG A 55 -7.02 -11.75 -6.39
N GLN A 56 -6.38 -12.77 -6.95
CA GLN A 56 -7.05 -13.98 -7.45
C GLN A 56 -6.09 -15.18 -7.36
N PRO A 57 -6.55 -16.44 -7.58
CA PRO A 57 -5.65 -17.58 -7.63
C PRO A 57 -4.50 -17.34 -8.60
N SER A 58 -3.28 -17.62 -8.15
CA SER A 58 -2.08 -17.43 -8.97
C SER A 58 -2.10 -18.35 -10.19
N SER A 59 -1.47 -17.91 -11.28
CA SER A 59 -1.21 -18.74 -12.45
C SER A 59 -0.09 -19.76 -12.21
N LEU A 60 0.67 -19.64 -11.12
CA LEU A 60 1.65 -20.63 -10.69
C LEU A 60 0.99 -21.74 -9.85
N GLU A 61 1.36 -22.98 -10.14
CA GLU A 61 0.89 -24.13 -9.38
C GLU A 61 1.32 -24.04 -7.91
N SER A 62 0.38 -24.24 -7.00
CA SER A 62 0.61 -24.22 -5.54
C SER A 62 1.13 -22.89 -4.94
N ALA A 63 1.15 -21.79 -5.70
CA ALA A 63 1.53 -20.47 -5.19
C ALA A 63 0.41 -19.76 -4.40
N GLY A 64 -0.82 -20.29 -4.46
CA GLY A 64 -1.96 -19.75 -3.74
C GLY A 64 -2.56 -18.54 -4.43
N ILE A 65 -2.42 -17.35 -3.83
CA ILE A 65 -3.00 -16.09 -4.34
C ILE A 65 -1.91 -15.27 -5.03
N GLY A 66 -2.25 -14.67 -6.15
CA GLY A 66 -1.44 -13.69 -6.88
C GLY A 66 -2.13 -12.33 -6.98
N VAL A 67 -1.38 -11.34 -7.47
CA VAL A 67 -1.89 -10.00 -7.79
C VAL A 67 -1.85 -9.81 -9.30
N PHE A 68 -2.95 -9.31 -9.88
CA PHE A 68 -3.10 -9.17 -11.32
C PHE A 68 -3.57 -7.79 -11.68
N VAL A 69 -3.12 -7.27 -12.81
CA VAL A 69 -3.71 -6.06 -13.41
C VAL A 69 -5.07 -6.45 -14.00
N ALA A 70 -6.17 -6.00 -13.42
CA ALA A 70 -7.51 -6.36 -13.92
C ALA A 70 -8.01 -5.43 -15.02
N LYS A 71 -7.66 -4.15 -14.95
CA LYS A 71 -8.09 -3.13 -15.93
C LYS A 71 -6.98 -2.13 -16.15
N GLY A 72 -6.93 -1.59 -17.35
CA GLY A 72 -5.97 -0.54 -17.70
C GLY A 72 -4.58 -1.09 -17.93
N PHE A 73 -3.58 -0.23 -17.74
CA PHE A 73 -2.19 -0.55 -18.07
C PHE A 73 -1.26 0.11 -17.06
N VAL A 74 -0.24 -0.63 -16.63
CA VAL A 74 0.79 -0.12 -15.71
C VAL A 74 2.02 0.22 -16.54
N PRO A 75 2.39 1.50 -16.67
CA PRO A 75 3.64 1.89 -17.33
C PRO A 75 4.86 1.44 -16.54
N GLU A 76 5.97 1.18 -17.23
CA GLU A 76 7.28 0.98 -16.60
C GLU A 76 7.62 2.12 -15.62
N GLY A 77 8.23 1.78 -14.48
CA GLY A 77 8.59 2.72 -13.42
C GLY A 77 7.42 3.13 -12.50
N THR A 78 6.22 2.60 -12.71
CA THR A 78 5.05 2.94 -11.90
C THR A 78 4.98 2.08 -10.63
N VAL A 79 4.67 2.71 -9.50
CA VAL A 79 4.31 1.98 -8.26
C VAL A 79 2.99 1.26 -8.47
N VAL A 80 3.03 -0.07 -8.41
CA VAL A 80 1.85 -0.92 -8.65
C VAL A 80 1.29 -1.52 -7.38
N SER A 81 2.09 -1.70 -6.33
CA SER A 81 1.60 -2.13 -5.02
C SER A 81 2.54 -1.72 -3.89
N MET A 82 2.08 -1.88 -2.66
CA MET A 82 2.79 -1.62 -1.41
C MET A 82 2.83 -2.91 -0.59
N TYR A 83 3.99 -3.24 -0.02
CA TYR A 83 4.14 -4.34 0.92
C TYR A 83 3.70 -3.87 2.32
N PRO A 84 2.54 -4.33 2.82
CA PRO A 84 2.04 -3.90 4.12
C PRO A 84 2.81 -4.58 5.25
N GLY A 85 2.76 -4.02 6.45
CA GLY A 85 3.21 -4.77 7.62
C GLY A 85 3.73 -3.94 8.79
N THR A 86 3.98 -4.64 9.89
CA THR A 86 4.65 -4.04 11.06
C THR A 86 6.15 -3.99 10.79
N VAL A 87 6.76 -2.83 10.95
CA VAL A 87 8.18 -2.56 10.74
C VAL A 87 8.94 -2.81 12.04
N TYR A 88 9.96 -3.65 11.98
CA TYR A 88 10.85 -3.99 13.09
C TYR A 88 12.28 -3.57 12.79
N GLU A 89 12.88 -2.82 13.70
CA GLU A 89 14.29 -2.46 13.69
C GLU A 89 15.18 -3.64 14.13
N ASN A 90 16.50 -3.55 13.87
CA ASN A 90 17.49 -4.63 14.03
C ASN A 90 17.62 -5.27 15.44
N HIS A 91 16.89 -4.79 16.44
CA HIS A 91 16.91 -5.31 17.83
C HIS A 91 15.51 -5.51 18.41
N GLU A 92 14.47 -5.25 17.65
CA GLU A 92 13.11 -5.36 18.13
C GLU A 92 12.66 -6.83 18.13
N PRO A 93 11.81 -7.23 19.10
CA PRO A 93 11.44 -8.62 19.28
C PRO A 93 10.55 -9.11 18.13
N ILE A 94 11.13 -9.87 17.21
CA ILE A 94 10.41 -10.51 16.08
C ILE A 94 10.21 -12.03 16.20
N PHE A 95 10.81 -12.67 17.21
CA PHE A 95 10.95 -14.12 17.25
C PHE A 95 9.62 -14.89 17.05
N PHE A 96 8.60 -14.64 17.87
CA PHE A 96 7.36 -15.43 17.84
C PHE A 96 6.54 -15.27 16.56
N GLN A 97 6.48 -14.05 16.02
CA GLN A 97 5.77 -13.74 14.78
C GLN A 97 6.53 -14.16 13.52
N SER A 98 7.84 -14.44 13.63
CA SER A 98 8.67 -14.89 12.51
C SER A 98 8.61 -16.41 12.28
N ILE A 99 8.22 -17.21 13.27
CA ILE A 99 8.19 -18.67 13.18
C ILE A 99 7.20 -19.12 12.09
N GLY A 100 7.73 -19.71 11.02
CA GLY A 100 6.93 -20.22 9.91
C GLY A 100 6.17 -19.13 9.14
N ASN A 101 6.62 -17.88 9.22
CA ASN A 101 5.96 -16.74 8.57
C ASN A 101 6.64 -16.42 7.23
N PRO A 102 6.02 -16.77 6.08
CA PRO A 102 6.59 -16.48 4.77
C PRO A 102 6.43 -15.00 4.36
N PHE A 103 5.72 -14.20 5.15
CA PHE A 103 5.44 -12.78 4.89
C PHE A 103 6.39 -11.85 5.66
N ILE A 104 7.53 -12.36 6.14
CA ILE A 104 8.60 -11.51 6.66
C ILE A 104 9.45 -11.03 5.48
N PHE A 105 9.34 -9.74 5.18
CA PHE A 105 10.23 -9.07 4.23
C PHE A 105 11.45 -8.53 4.98
N ARG A 106 12.66 -8.78 4.48
CA ARG A 106 13.90 -8.25 5.04
C ARG A 106 14.49 -7.20 4.11
N CYS A 107 14.55 -5.96 4.60
CA CYS A 107 15.20 -4.85 3.93
C CYS A 107 16.72 -5.02 3.90
N ILE A 108 17.40 -4.31 3.00
CA ILE A 108 18.86 -4.36 2.82
C ILE A 108 19.60 -4.04 4.13
N ASP A 109 19.11 -3.06 4.88
CA ASP A 109 19.69 -2.60 6.16
C ASP A 109 19.35 -3.50 7.36
N GLY A 110 18.62 -4.59 7.12
CA GLY A 110 18.21 -5.55 8.14
C GLY A 110 16.85 -5.27 8.78
N VAL A 111 16.22 -4.12 8.49
CA VAL A 111 14.84 -3.82 8.93
C VAL A 111 13.89 -4.90 8.40
N LEU A 112 12.99 -5.38 9.25
CA LEU A 112 12.04 -6.44 8.92
C LEU A 112 10.63 -5.86 8.80
N ILE A 113 9.86 -6.31 7.83
CA ILE A 113 8.45 -5.95 7.67
C ILE A 113 7.61 -7.23 7.74
N ASP A 114 6.73 -7.31 8.73
CA ASP A 114 5.81 -8.43 8.92
C ASP A 114 4.46 -8.15 8.23
N GLY A 115 4.31 -8.68 7.02
CA GLY A 115 3.11 -8.58 6.20
C GLY A 115 2.05 -9.65 6.48
N ASN A 116 2.19 -10.44 7.55
CA ASN A 116 1.21 -11.48 7.87
C ASN A 116 -0.07 -10.89 8.47
N ASN A 117 -1.18 -11.10 7.79
CA ASN A 117 -2.49 -10.58 8.21
C ASN A 117 -3.25 -11.50 9.17
N ARG A 118 -2.60 -12.50 9.78
CA ARG A 118 -3.21 -13.48 10.70
C ARG A 118 -2.49 -13.54 12.05
N GLY A 119 -3.12 -14.21 13.01
CA GLY A 119 -2.51 -14.57 14.30
C GLY A 119 -1.89 -13.41 15.08
N ILE A 120 -0.69 -13.65 15.61
CA ILE A 120 0.07 -12.71 16.44
C ILE A 120 0.45 -11.46 15.65
N SER A 121 0.91 -11.61 14.40
CA SER A 121 1.26 -10.51 13.50
C SER A 121 0.13 -9.49 13.35
N LYS A 122 -1.09 -9.98 13.08
CA LYS A 122 -2.30 -9.16 13.02
C LYS A 122 -2.58 -8.43 14.34
N ALA A 123 -2.43 -9.12 15.47
CA ALA A 123 -2.68 -8.54 16.79
C ALA A 123 -1.67 -7.42 17.11
N ILE A 124 -0.39 -7.62 16.79
CA ILE A 124 0.67 -6.63 16.96
C ILE A 124 0.39 -5.39 16.10
N TYR A 125 0.09 -5.56 14.81
CA TYR A 125 -0.20 -4.43 13.93
C TYR A 125 -1.36 -3.58 14.45
N ARG A 126 -2.46 -4.25 14.88
CA ARG A 126 -3.63 -3.56 15.46
C ARG A 126 -3.29 -2.85 16.76
N SER A 127 -2.46 -3.45 17.61
CA SER A 127 -2.00 -2.84 18.86
C SER A 127 -1.20 -1.56 18.57
N CYS A 128 -0.22 -1.63 17.67
CA CYS A 128 0.58 -0.48 17.25
C CYS A 128 -0.32 0.62 16.64
N SER A 129 -1.28 0.24 15.79
CA SER A 129 -2.22 1.19 15.18
C SER A 129 -3.03 1.96 16.21
N LYS A 130 -3.42 1.30 17.31
CA LYS A 130 -4.15 1.94 18.41
C LYS A 130 -3.26 2.79 19.30
N ARG A 131 -2.03 2.35 19.57
CA ARG A 131 -1.03 3.13 20.31
C ARG A 131 -0.74 4.45 19.61
N ASP A 132 -0.58 4.42 18.29
CA ASP A 132 -0.14 5.59 17.51
C ASP A 132 -1.30 6.51 17.10
N GLN A 133 -2.55 6.15 17.39
CA GLN A 133 -3.73 6.92 17.02
C GLN A 133 -3.75 8.30 17.72
N ILE A 134 -3.92 9.38 16.95
CA ILE A 134 -3.99 10.75 17.48
C ILE A 134 -5.44 11.23 17.43
N GLY A 135 -6.17 11.10 18.53
CA GLY A 135 -7.58 11.47 18.61
C GLY A 135 -8.40 10.74 17.53
N PRO A 136 -9.14 11.45 16.65
CA PRO A 136 -9.89 10.82 15.56
C PRO A 136 -9.03 10.43 14.35
N LEU A 137 -7.77 10.89 14.28
CA LEU A 137 -6.90 10.68 13.13
C LEU A 137 -6.27 9.29 13.14
N LYS A 138 -6.45 8.54 12.04
CA LYS A 138 -5.80 7.26 11.80
C LYS A 138 -4.41 7.48 11.23
N MET A 139 -3.43 6.79 11.77
CA MET A 139 -2.01 6.95 11.40
C MET A 139 -1.47 5.85 10.49
N CYS A 140 -2.29 4.86 10.15
CA CYS A 140 -1.99 3.79 9.19
C CYS A 140 -3.29 3.20 8.61
N ASP A 141 -3.17 2.47 7.51
CA ASP A 141 -4.24 1.66 6.94
C ASP A 141 -4.34 0.32 7.68
N VAL A 142 -5.45 0.07 8.37
CA VAL A 142 -5.72 -1.22 9.05
C VAL A 142 -6.54 -2.19 8.19
N PHE A 143 -7.05 -1.74 7.03
CA PHE A 143 -8.01 -2.50 6.24
C PHE A 143 -7.36 -3.63 5.45
N TRP A 144 -6.05 -3.55 5.14
CA TRP A 144 -5.29 -4.66 4.56
C TRP A 144 -5.31 -5.95 5.42
N LEU A 145 -5.62 -5.83 6.72
CA LEU A 145 -5.84 -6.97 7.63
C LEU A 145 -7.21 -7.66 7.48
N THR A 146 -8.05 -7.15 6.58
CA THR A 146 -9.45 -7.55 6.37
C THR A 146 -9.71 -7.83 4.90
N THR A 147 -10.95 -8.20 4.58
CA THR A 147 -11.42 -8.34 3.19
C THR A 147 -11.80 -6.99 2.58
N ALA A 148 -12.12 -5.98 3.40
CA ALA A 148 -12.39 -4.63 2.94
C ALA A 148 -11.08 -3.94 2.53
N MET A 149 -11.16 -3.09 1.51
CA MET A 149 -10.00 -2.44 0.90
C MET A 149 -10.18 -0.93 0.97
N HIS A 150 -9.20 -0.23 1.54
CA HIS A 150 -9.16 1.24 1.59
C HIS A 150 -8.01 1.78 0.75
N ASN A 151 -6.80 1.24 0.93
CA ASN A 151 -5.71 1.40 -0.03
C ASN A 151 -5.66 0.16 -0.94
N PRO A 152 -6.04 0.26 -2.23
CA PRO A 152 -5.99 -0.88 -3.15
C PRO A 152 -4.57 -1.40 -3.42
N LEU A 153 -3.55 -0.58 -3.18
CA LEU A 153 -2.16 -0.96 -3.37
C LEU A 153 -1.62 -1.83 -2.24
N ALA A 154 -2.29 -1.93 -1.08
CA ALA A 154 -1.80 -2.66 0.10
C ALA A 154 -1.95 -4.20 0.00
N VAL A 155 -1.40 -4.77 -1.07
CA VAL A 155 -1.49 -6.19 -1.44
C VAL A 155 -0.13 -6.80 -1.84
N GLY A 156 0.97 -6.08 -1.63
CA GLY A 156 2.31 -6.50 -2.05
C GLY A 156 2.78 -7.84 -1.49
N GLN A 157 2.27 -8.25 -0.33
CA GLN A 157 2.55 -9.55 0.29
C GLN A 157 1.99 -10.76 -0.49
N TYR A 158 1.12 -10.52 -1.49
CA TYR A 158 0.57 -11.54 -2.38
C TYR A 158 1.23 -11.56 -3.77
N VAL A 159 2.25 -10.73 -4.00
CA VAL A 159 3.02 -10.78 -5.24
C VAL A 159 4.00 -11.94 -5.15
N ASN A 160 3.83 -12.93 -6.04
CA ASN A 160 4.62 -14.15 -6.02
C ASN A 160 6.04 -13.93 -6.57
N ASN A 161 6.92 -14.90 -6.29
CA ASN A 161 8.25 -14.94 -6.89
C ASN A 161 8.16 -15.33 -8.37
N CYS A 162 9.08 -14.81 -9.16
CA CYS A 162 9.30 -15.28 -10.53
C CYS A 162 9.71 -16.75 -10.55
N SER A 163 9.45 -17.41 -11.67
CA SER A 163 9.88 -18.77 -11.96
C SER A 163 10.58 -18.82 -13.32
N SER A 164 11.06 -19.99 -13.73
CA SER A 164 11.58 -20.19 -15.09
C SER A 164 10.56 -19.91 -16.19
N GLU A 165 9.26 -19.98 -15.88
CA GLU A 165 8.15 -19.76 -16.83
C GLU A 165 7.51 -18.38 -16.68
N LYS A 166 7.72 -17.73 -15.54
CA LYS A 166 7.09 -16.45 -15.18
C LYS A 166 8.16 -15.46 -14.76
N GLU A 167 8.59 -14.61 -15.69
CA GLU A 167 9.60 -13.58 -15.43
C GLU A 167 9.08 -12.51 -14.47
N ALA A 168 10.00 -11.94 -13.68
CA ALA A 168 9.68 -10.80 -12.83
C ALA A 168 9.32 -9.59 -13.70
N ASN A 169 8.18 -8.97 -13.40
CA ASN A 169 7.72 -7.74 -14.05
C ASN A 169 7.58 -6.59 -13.04
N VAL A 170 7.85 -6.84 -11.77
CA VAL A 170 7.93 -5.82 -10.71
C VAL A 170 9.18 -6.06 -9.83
N CYS A 171 9.70 -5.01 -9.21
CA CYS A 171 10.78 -5.10 -8.22
C CYS A 171 10.42 -4.37 -6.92
N TYR A 172 11.03 -4.80 -5.82
CA TYR A 172 10.89 -4.12 -4.54
C TYR A 172 11.77 -2.88 -4.48
N GLN A 173 11.19 -1.77 -4.04
CA GLN A 173 11.90 -0.54 -3.73
C GLN A 173 11.59 -0.11 -2.30
N GLU A 174 12.65 0.13 -1.54
CA GLU A 174 12.56 0.61 -0.16
C GLU A 174 12.53 2.14 -0.12
N LEU A 175 11.68 2.71 0.71
CA LEU A 175 11.68 4.15 0.95
C LEU A 175 11.32 4.50 2.39
N ASN A 176 11.83 5.63 2.85
CA ASN A 176 11.50 6.18 4.14
C ASN A 176 10.48 7.32 3.96
N ILE A 177 9.38 7.25 4.71
CA ILE A 177 8.38 8.31 4.71
C ILE A 177 8.98 9.57 5.37
N PRO A 178 8.95 10.74 4.72
CA PRO A 178 9.49 11.96 5.29
C PRO A 178 8.83 12.33 6.62
N LYS A 179 9.59 12.91 7.56
CA LYS A 179 9.04 13.37 8.85
C LYS A 179 7.88 14.37 8.68
N CYS A 180 7.93 15.19 7.64
CA CYS A 180 6.91 16.18 7.29
C CYS A 180 5.74 15.61 6.47
N PHE A 181 5.61 14.29 6.35
CA PHE A 181 4.52 13.67 5.60
C PHE A 181 3.14 14.07 6.16
N PRO A 182 2.16 14.41 5.30
CA PRO A 182 0.87 14.95 5.74
C PRO A 182 0.13 13.94 6.63
N VAL A 183 -0.32 14.36 7.81
CA VAL A 183 -0.95 13.47 8.79
C VAL A 183 -2.22 12.83 8.24
N GLU A 184 -2.94 13.56 7.39
CA GLU A 184 -4.20 13.17 6.79
C GLU A 184 -4.05 12.03 5.78
N PHE A 185 -2.85 11.88 5.19
CA PHE A 185 -2.56 10.79 4.26
C PHE A 185 -1.93 9.57 4.94
N LYS A 186 -1.51 9.68 6.21
CA LYS A 186 -0.94 8.54 6.94
C LYS A 186 -1.93 7.39 7.08
N GLN A 187 -3.24 7.67 7.10
CA GLN A 187 -4.30 6.66 7.11
C GLN A 187 -4.29 5.69 5.92
N TYR A 188 -3.54 5.99 4.85
CA TYR A 188 -3.40 5.13 3.67
C TYR A 188 -2.06 4.37 3.63
N LEU A 189 -1.13 4.67 4.55
CA LEU A 189 0.13 3.95 4.64
C LEU A 189 -0.09 2.60 5.31
N PRO A 190 0.22 1.48 4.65
CA PRO A 190 -0.04 0.16 5.21
C PRO A 190 1.08 -0.34 6.12
N ASN A 191 1.99 0.54 6.55
CA ASN A 191 3.12 0.22 7.42
C ASN A 191 3.00 0.95 8.77
N ILE A 192 3.53 0.34 9.82
CA ILE A 192 3.60 0.95 11.15
C ILE A 192 4.84 0.46 11.91
N ASN A 193 5.50 1.33 12.66
CA ASN A 193 6.66 0.95 13.48
C ASN A 193 6.23 0.12 14.69
N TYR A 194 6.97 -0.95 14.97
CA TYR A 194 6.74 -1.80 16.13
C TYR A 194 6.98 -1.05 17.44
N SER A 195 8.08 -0.32 17.59
CA SER A 195 8.35 0.52 18.77
C SER A 195 8.18 2.01 18.47
N HIS A 196 7.93 2.79 19.52
CA HIS A 196 8.03 4.24 19.51
C HIS A 196 9.31 4.75 20.20
N GLU A 197 10.12 3.86 20.78
CA GLU A 197 11.24 4.26 21.66
C GLU A 197 12.35 4.98 20.89
N ILE A 198 12.54 4.63 19.62
CA ILE A 198 13.52 5.26 18.74
C ILE A 198 12.77 5.98 17.63
N GLU A 199 12.92 7.30 17.55
CA GLU A 199 12.29 8.10 16.51
C GLU A 199 12.98 7.85 15.16
N ARG A 200 12.41 6.93 14.37
CA ARG A 200 12.85 6.60 13.01
C ARG A 200 11.78 6.95 11.97
N PRO A 201 12.19 7.32 10.75
CA PRO A 201 11.26 7.39 9.63
C PRO A 201 10.52 6.05 9.46
N LEU A 202 9.24 6.11 9.09
CA LEU A 202 8.50 4.90 8.77
C LEU A 202 9.06 4.31 7.47
N ARG A 203 9.56 3.07 7.52
CA ARG A 203 9.98 2.32 6.33
C ARG A 203 8.76 1.79 5.60
N CYS A 204 8.70 2.05 4.29
CA CYS A 204 7.75 1.45 3.37
C CYS A 204 8.53 0.67 2.30
N VAL A 205 7.90 -0.39 1.79
CA VAL A 205 8.38 -1.12 0.62
C VAL A 205 7.27 -1.09 -0.42
N VAL A 206 7.62 -0.65 -1.62
CA VAL A 206 6.71 -0.60 -2.78
C VAL A 206 7.19 -1.54 -3.85
N LEU A 207 6.28 -1.95 -4.73
CA LEU A 207 6.61 -2.71 -5.91
C LEU A 207 6.47 -1.80 -7.13
N VAL A 208 7.52 -1.72 -7.92
CA VAL A 208 7.63 -0.86 -9.09
C VAL A 208 7.68 -1.72 -10.34
N ALA A 209 6.92 -1.34 -11.36
CA ALA A 209 6.90 -2.06 -12.63
C ALA A 209 8.25 -1.96 -13.37
N LEU A 210 8.83 -3.10 -13.73
CA LEU A 210 10.09 -3.21 -14.49
C LEU A 210 9.90 -3.05 -16.00
N ARG A 211 8.65 -3.19 -16.44
CA ARG A 211 8.20 -2.99 -17.81
C ARG A 211 6.74 -2.58 -17.77
N ASN A 212 6.24 -2.21 -18.92
CA ASN A 212 4.83 -2.10 -19.19
C ASN A 212 4.07 -3.42 -18.88
N ILE A 213 2.95 -3.33 -18.14
CA ILE A 213 2.10 -4.48 -17.73
C ILE A 213 0.65 -4.24 -18.15
N GLY A 214 0.12 -5.15 -18.95
CA GLY A 214 -1.23 -5.11 -19.49
C GLY A 214 -2.29 -5.81 -18.61
N PRO A 215 -3.57 -5.65 -18.98
CA PRO A 215 -4.67 -6.29 -18.27
C PRO A 215 -4.61 -7.81 -18.43
N GLY A 216 -4.90 -8.52 -17.34
CA GLY A 216 -4.82 -9.97 -17.22
C GLY A 216 -3.44 -10.49 -16.81
N GLU A 217 -2.39 -9.68 -16.84
CA GLU A 217 -1.06 -10.10 -16.41
C GLU A 217 -0.96 -10.18 -14.87
N GLU A 218 -0.31 -11.24 -14.39
CA GLU A 218 0.05 -11.41 -12.97
C GLU A 218 1.36 -10.69 -12.67
N LEU A 219 1.45 -10.11 -11.47
CA LEU A 219 2.66 -9.49 -10.96
C LEU A 219 3.57 -10.56 -10.35
N PHE A 220 4.83 -10.56 -10.79
CA PHE A 220 5.89 -11.40 -10.26
C PHE A 220 7.10 -10.54 -9.90
N SER A 221 7.66 -10.81 -8.72
CA SER A 221 8.87 -10.16 -8.22
C SER A 221 10.04 -11.15 -8.17
N ASN A 222 11.26 -10.65 -8.03
CA ASN A 222 12.39 -11.49 -7.67
C ASN A 222 12.71 -11.29 -6.18
N TYR A 223 12.52 -12.32 -5.37
CA TYR A 223 12.74 -12.27 -3.92
C TYR A 223 14.20 -12.02 -3.52
N TYR A 224 15.14 -12.11 -4.48
CA TYR A 224 16.56 -11.93 -4.26
C TYR A 224 17.11 -10.57 -4.67
N THR A 225 16.31 -9.71 -5.30
CA THR A 225 16.79 -8.42 -5.83
C THR A 225 16.03 -7.27 -5.18
N VAL A 226 16.63 -6.69 -4.14
CA VAL A 226 16.27 -5.34 -3.71
C VAL A 226 17.19 -4.36 -4.44
N ILE A 227 16.62 -3.38 -5.12
CA ILE A 227 17.37 -2.32 -5.80
C ILE A 227 17.34 -1.09 -4.88
N SER A 228 18.52 -0.57 -4.53
CA SER A 228 18.73 0.63 -3.73
C SER A 228 18.51 1.91 -4.52
#